data_AF-A0A257H9K4-F1
#
_entry.id   AF-A0A257H9K4-F1
#
_cell.length_a   1.000
_cell.length_b   1.000
_cell.length_c   1.000
_cell.angle_alpha   90.00
_cell.angle_beta   90.00
_cell.angle_gamma   90.00
#
_symmetry.space_group_name_H-M   'P 1'
#
loop_
_entity.id
_entity.type
_entity.pdbx_description
1 polymer ?
#
loop_
_entity_poly.entity_id
_entity_poly.type
_entity_poly.pdbx_seq_one_letter_code
_entity_poly.pdbx_strand_id
1 'polypeptide(L)' 'MSKRPAGPSAPPKHDWDAFAGAIARRVHDHGMPVGQGELVRDIMDWFAGREDFPPPDERTERRKVSAIWREFIRPT' A
#
# COMPACT_ATOMS: atom_id res chain seq x y z
N MET A 1 10.22 20.48 28.47
CA MET A 1 9.07 20.03 27.65
C MET A 1 9.32 18.56 27.29
N SER A 2 8.89 17.62 28.14
CA SER A 2 9.15 16.18 27.94
C SER A 2 8.21 15.61 26.90
N LYS A 3 8.75 15.09 25.79
CA LYS A 3 8.01 14.21 24.88
C LYS A 3 7.73 12.90 25.63
N ARG A 4 6.45 12.64 25.91
CA ARG A 4 6.01 11.35 26.46
C ARG A 4 6.37 10.23 25.48
N PRO A 5 6.91 9.08 25.92
CA PRO A 5 7.08 7.94 25.04
C PRO A 5 5.69 7.50 24.57
N ALA A 6 5.50 7.38 23.25
CA ALA A 6 4.32 6.76 22.71
C ALA A 6 4.31 5.30 23.22
N GLY A 7 3.27 4.94 23.96
CA GLY A 7 3.02 3.55 24.36
C GLY A 7 2.87 2.65 23.13
N PRO A 8 2.78 1.32 23.30
CA PRO A 8 2.73 0.39 22.17
C PRO A 8 1.63 0.82 21.22
N SER A 9 2.00 1.28 20.03
CA SER A 9 1.06 1.64 18.98
C SER A 9 0.14 0.43 18.78
N ALA A 10 -1.17 0.65 18.80
CA ALA A 10 -2.13 -0.40 18.47
C ALA A 10 -1.68 -1.10 17.17
N PRO A 11 -1.87 -2.43 17.05
CA PRO A 11 -1.55 -3.14 15.83
C PRO A 11 -2.15 -2.38 14.64
N PRO A 12 -1.40 -2.16 13.56
CA PRO A 12 -1.93 -1.48 12.39
C PRO A 12 -3.24 -2.16 11.97
N LYS A 13 -4.31 -1.38 11.81
CA LYS A 13 -5.61 -1.89 11.36
C LYS A 13 -5.53 -2.62 10.02
N HIS A 14 -4.49 -2.34 9.24
CA HIS A 14 -4.19 -2.94 7.95
C HIS A 14 -2.71 -3.31 7.88
N ASP A 15 -2.42 -4.42 7.21
CA ASP A 15 -1.07 -4.91 6.99
C ASP A 15 -0.40 -4.18 5.81
N TRP A 16 0.27 -3.07 6.15
CA TRP A 16 0.97 -2.24 5.18
C TRP A 16 2.28 -2.86 4.66
N ASP A 17 2.83 -3.82 5.39
CA ASP A 17 4.05 -4.53 4.98
C ASP A 17 3.71 -5.52 3.88
N ALA A 18 2.64 -6.32 4.05
CA ALA A 18 2.13 -7.16 2.97
C ALA A 18 1.67 -6.33 1.76
N PHE A 19 1.13 -5.13 1.97
CA PHE A 19 0.78 -4.21 0.87
C PHE A 19 2.00 -3.81 0.03
N ALA A 20 3.12 -3.44 0.68
CA ALA A 20 4.35 -3.14 -0.03
C ALA A 20 4.89 -4.38 -0.77
N GLY A 21 4.81 -5.56 -0.13
CA GLY A 21 5.17 -6.84 -0.75
C GLY A 21 4.31 -7.19 -1.96
N ALA A 22 3.01 -6.90 -1.92
CA ALA A 22 2.09 -7.13 -3.03
C ALA A 22 2.43 -6.24 -4.24
N ILE A 23 2.76 -4.97 -4.00
CA ILE A 23 3.22 -4.06 -5.04
C ILE A 23 4.53 -4.55 -5.66
N ALA A 24 5.50 -4.95 -4.84
CA ALA A 24 6.78 -5.48 -5.32
C ALA A 24 6.58 -6.75 -6.14
N ARG A 25 5.74 -7.69 -5.68
CA ARG A 25 5.41 -8.91 -6.42
C ARG A 25 4.72 -8.61 -7.74
N ARG A 26 3.73 -7.70 -7.76
CA ARG A 26 3.11 -7.25 -9.00
C ARG A 26 4.15 -6.74 -9.99
N VAL A 27 5.08 -5.89 -9.53
CA VAL A 27 6.06 -5.25 -10.43
C VAL A 27 7.06 -6.29 -10.95
N HIS A 28 7.40 -7.26 -10.12
CA HIS A 28 8.21 -8.40 -10.52
C HIS A 28 7.51 -9.27 -11.60
N ASP A 29 6.23 -9.58 -11.41
CA ASP A 29 5.51 -10.54 -12.25
C ASP A 29 4.99 -9.93 -13.56
N HIS A 30 4.59 -8.65 -13.53
CA HIS A 30 3.94 -7.97 -14.66
C HIS A 30 4.76 -6.78 -15.22
N GLY A 31 5.90 -6.48 -14.61
CA GLY A 31 6.66 -5.28 -14.92
C GLY A 31 6.02 -4.00 -14.35
N MET A 32 6.53 -2.86 -14.81
CA MET A 32 6.05 -1.57 -14.34
C MET A 32 4.61 -1.30 -14.83
N PRO A 33 3.68 -0.90 -13.93
CA PRO A 33 2.37 -0.40 -14.33
C PRO A 33 2.48 0.75 -15.34
N VAL A 34 1.60 0.75 -16.35
CA VAL A 34 1.48 1.81 -17.36
C VAL A 34 1.08 3.14 -16.72
N GLY A 35 0.33 3.08 -15.61
CA GLY A 35 -0.12 4.25 -14.89
C GLY A 35 -0.58 3.95 -13.48
N GLN A 36 -0.73 5.01 -12.68
CA GLN A 36 -1.20 4.91 -11.30
C GLN A 36 -2.55 4.18 -11.20
N GLY A 37 -3.47 4.41 -12.15
CA GLY A 37 -4.80 3.78 -12.13
C GLY A 37 -4.76 2.26 -12.29
N GLU A 38 -3.78 1.74 -13.04
CA GLU A 38 -3.55 0.29 -13.15
C GLU A 38 -3.04 -0.27 -11.82
N LEU A 39 -2.05 0.39 -11.22
CA LEU A 39 -1.55 0.01 -9.90
C LEU A 39 -2.62 0.05 -8.81
N VAL A 40 -3.53 1.02 -8.84
CA VAL A 40 -4.66 1.04 -7.90
C VAL A 40 -5.54 -0.19 -8.10
N ARG A 41 -5.97 -0.49 -9.32
CA ARG A 41 -6.84 -1.66 -9.59
C ARG A 41 -6.23 -2.97 -9.13
N ASP A 42 -4.97 -3.22 -9.50
CA ASP A 42 -4.32 -4.50 -9.16
C ASP A 42 -4.18 -4.70 -7.64
N ILE A 43 -4.02 -3.60 -6.89
CA ILE A 43 -3.92 -3.66 -5.44
C ILE A 43 -5.28 -3.74 -4.75
N MET A 44 -6.32 -3.12 -5.32
CA MET A 44 -7.71 -3.33 -4.88
C MET A 44 -8.11 -4.79 -5.06
N ASP A 45 -7.80 -5.39 -6.23
CA ASP A 45 -8.11 -6.78 -6.54
C ASP A 45 -7.34 -7.74 -5.59
N TRP A 46 -6.09 -7.43 -5.29
CA TRP A 46 -5.31 -8.18 -4.31
C TRP A 46 -5.90 -8.09 -2.89
N PHE A 47 -6.32 -6.89 -2.44
CA PHE A 47 -6.95 -6.73 -1.12
C PHE A 47 -8.33 -7.40 -1.04
N ALA A 48 -9.12 -7.36 -2.11
CA ALA A 48 -10.43 -8.03 -2.16
C ALA A 48 -10.32 -9.55 -2.02
N GLY A 49 -9.17 -10.13 -2.39
CA GLY A 49 -8.88 -11.56 -2.23
C GLY A 49 -8.34 -11.96 -0.85
N ARG A 50 -8.18 -11.02 0.08
CA ARG A 50 -7.66 -11.28 1.44
C ARG A 50 -8.78 -11.46 2.46
N GLU A 51 -8.65 -12.47 3.32
CA GLU A 51 -9.57 -12.72 4.44
C GLU A 51 -8.96 -12.38 5.82
N ASP A 52 -7.65 -12.13 5.87
CA ASP A 52 -6.88 -11.94 7.08
C ASP A 52 -6.98 -10.52 7.67
N PHE A 53 -7.24 -9.53 6.82
CA PHE A 53 -7.47 -8.14 7.25
C PHE A 53 -8.72 -7.55 6.60
N PRO A 54 -9.47 -6.71 7.34
CA PRO A 54 -10.55 -5.95 6.72
C PRO A 54 -9.97 -5.04 5.62
N PRO A 55 -10.58 -5.00 4.43
CA PRO A 55 -10.14 -4.12 3.37
C PRO A 55 -10.17 -2.67 3.89
N PRO A 56 -9.10 -1.88 3.64
CA PRO A 56 -9.15 -0.45 3.89
C PRO A 56 -10.23 0.22 3.02
N ASP A 57 -10.61 1.46 3.36
CA ASP A 57 -11.43 2.24 2.45
C ASP A 57 -10.62 2.61 1.18
N GLU A 58 -11.32 2.69 0.04
CA GLU A 58 -10.73 2.99 -1.28
C GLU A 58 -9.89 4.27 -1.24
N ARG A 59 -10.32 5.27 -0.46
CA ARG A 59 -9.60 6.54 -0.29
C ARG A 59 -8.23 6.32 0.36
N THR A 60 -8.14 5.47 1.36
CA THR A 60 -6.92 5.15 2.11
C THR A 60 -5.97 4.34 1.24
N GLU A 61 -6.47 3.35 0.51
CA GLU A 61 -5.68 2.57 -0.46
C GLU A 61 -5.12 3.46 -1.55
N ARG A 62 -5.99 4.25 -2.20
CA ARG A 62 -5.57 5.18 -3.26
C ARG A 62 -4.49 6.14 -2.77
N ARG A 63 -4.61 6.66 -1.54
CA ARG A 63 -3.58 7.54 -0.95
C ARG A 63 -2.24 6.82 -0.77
N LYS A 64 -2.26 5.57 -0.31
CA LYS A 64 -1.05 4.75 -0.12
C LYS A 64 -0.40 4.39 -1.45
N VAL A 65 -1.19 3.95 -2.43
CA VAL A 65 -0.71 3.70 -3.79
C VAL A 65 -0.13 4.97 -4.42
N SER A 66 -0.79 6.12 -4.24
CA SER A 66 -0.29 7.41 -4.73
C SER A 66 1.08 7.77 -4.16
N ALA A 67 1.33 7.46 -2.89
CA ALA A 67 2.61 7.75 -2.24
C ALA A 67 3.74 6.92 -2.88
N ILE A 68 3.52 5.62 -3.08
CA ILE A 68 4.50 4.72 -3.70
C ILE A 68 4.69 5.03 -5.18
N TRP A 69 3.61 5.35 -5.90
CA TRP A 69 3.68 5.74 -7.32
C TRP A 69 4.64 6.89 -7.54
N ARG A 70 4.64 7.90 -6.67
CA ARG A 70 5.57 9.04 -6.74
C ARG A 70 7.03 8.63 -6.59
N GLU A 71 7.31 7.57 -5.86
CA GLU A 71 8.67 7.02 -5.75
C GLU A 71 9.09 6.37 -7.07
N PHE A 72 8.20 5.62 -7.72
CA PHE A 72 8.49 4.97 -9.00
C PHE A 72 8.75 5.94 -10.15
N ILE A 73 8.01 7.07 -10.19
CA ILE A 73 8.16 8.06 -11.25
C ILE A 73 9.16 9.17 -10.90
N ARG A 74 9.81 9.09 -9.72
CA ARG A 74 10.82 10.09 -9.35
C ARG A 74 12.00 9.98 -10.32
N PRO A 75 12.38 11.07 -11.01
CA PRO A 75 13.59 11.06 -11.83
C PRO A 75 14.82 10.79 -10.95
N THR A 76 15.67 9.88 -11.40
CA THR A 76 16.95 9.53 -10.75
C THR A 76 18.06 10.48 -11.13
#